data_AF-A0A1G1JTG7-F1
#
_entry.id   AF-A0A1G1JTG7-F1
#
_cell.length_a   1.000
_cell.length_b   1.000
_cell.length_c   1.000
_cell.angle_alpha   90.00
_cell.angle_beta   90.00
_cell.angle_gamma   90.00
#
_symmetry.space_group_name_H-M   'P 1'
#
loop_
_entity.id
_entity.type
_entity.pdbx_description
1 polymer ?
#
loop_
_entity_poly.entity_id
_entity_poly.type
_entity_poly.pdbx_seq_one_letter_code
_entity_poly.pdbx_strand_id
1 'polypeptide(L)'
;MKLSRLTVGWGIYIVISAAFMLQVRKLLFNIFGDAAIMNSLKAVFLLVGILSLIYAVRLHVNIYKICAAIGVVTLGYFFAMWQPYFSEKTHVLTYGFLGYLTSNDLIGERRPRLKNLALAVWYIALISAMDEGFQRLLPYRVGDLRDFITNVISGILGLGLFFTLRRNR
;
A
#
# COMPACT_ATOMS: atom_id res chain seq x y z
N MET A 1 -20.05 3.00 10.24
CA MET A 1 -18.61 2.69 10.19
C MET A 1 -17.92 3.95 9.74
N LYS A 2 -16.85 4.37 10.41
CA LYS A 2 -16.16 5.64 10.14
C LYS A 2 -14.69 5.32 9.91
N LEU A 3 -14.08 5.97 8.93
CA LEU A 3 -12.63 5.93 8.74
C LEU A 3 -11.97 6.66 9.91
N SER A 4 -10.87 6.11 10.41
CA SER A 4 -10.08 6.73 11.46
C SER A 4 -9.35 7.96 10.90
N ARG A 5 -8.94 8.87 11.80
CA ARG A 5 -8.12 10.03 11.44
C ARG A 5 -6.79 9.60 10.80
N LEU A 6 -6.25 8.45 11.20
CA LEU A 6 -5.03 7.90 10.62
C LEU A 6 -5.23 7.51 9.16
N THR A 7 -6.31 6.79 8.84
CA THR A 7 -6.61 6.37 7.46
C THR A 7 -6.90 7.55 6.54
N VAL A 8 -7.63 8.54 7.03
CA VAL A 8 -7.89 9.79 6.27
C VAL A 8 -6.60 10.58 6.09
N GLY A 9 -5.83 10.78 7.16
CA GLY A 9 -4.55 11.48 7.13
C GLY A 9 -3.54 10.80 6.19
N TRP A 10 -3.51 9.47 6.15
CA TRP A 10 -2.67 8.71 5.23
C TRP A 10 -3.10 8.90 3.77
N GLY A 11 -4.40 8.90 3.48
CA GLY A 11 -4.91 9.19 2.15
C GLY A 11 -4.54 10.61 1.68
N ILE A 12 -4.68 11.60 2.55
CA ILE A 12 -4.26 12.99 2.29
C ILE A 12 -2.75 13.07 2.05
N TYR A 13 -1.95 12.39 2.90
CA TYR A 13 -0.50 12.33 2.75
C TYR A 13 -0.09 11.79 1.37
N ILE A 14 -0.71 10.71 0.90
CA ILE A 14 -0.43 10.15 -0.43
C ILE A 14 -0.62 11.22 -1.51
N VAL A 15 -1.78 11.88 -1.54
CA VAL A 15 -2.11 12.89 -2.56
C VAL A 15 -1.16 14.09 -2.49
N ILE A 16 -0.87 14.62 -1.29
CA ILE A 16 0.04 15.77 -1.13
C ILE A 16 1.47 15.38 -1.50
N SER A 17 1.92 14.19 -1.13
CA SER A 17 3.30 13.74 -1.38
C SER A 17 3.63 13.75 -2.88
N ALA A 18 2.64 13.51 -3.75
CA ALA A 18 2.81 13.53 -5.20
C ALA A 18 3.39 14.85 -5.74
N ALA A 19 3.15 15.98 -5.08
CA ALA A 19 3.74 17.27 -5.46
C ALA A 19 5.27 17.28 -5.33
N PHE A 20 5.82 16.51 -4.39
CA PHE A 20 7.23 16.56 -3.98
C PHE A 20 8.04 15.33 -4.40
N MET A 21 7.37 14.24 -4.79
CA MET A 21 8.03 12.94 -5.04
C MET A 21 9.11 13.00 -6.13
N LEU A 22 8.96 13.85 -7.15
CA LEU A 22 9.98 13.99 -8.19
C LEU A 22 11.25 14.65 -7.66
N GLN A 23 11.11 15.71 -6.87
CA GLN A 23 12.22 16.45 -6.26
C GLN A 23 12.93 15.57 -5.23
N VAL A 24 12.17 14.89 -4.37
CA VAL A 24 12.69 13.94 -3.39
C VAL A 24 13.44 12.80 -4.09
N ARG A 25 12.87 12.22 -5.14
CA ARG A 25 13.55 11.17 -5.93
C ARG A 25 14.88 11.68 -6.49
N LYS A 26 14.88 12.82 -7.19
CA LYS A 26 16.12 13.38 -7.77
C LYS A 26 17.18 13.61 -6.69
N LEU A 27 16.79 14.20 -5.57
CA LEU A 27 17.68 14.44 -4.43
C LEU A 27 18.29 13.13 -3.90
N LEU A 28 17.44 12.13 -3.61
CA LEU A 28 17.87 10.85 -3.06
C LEU A 28 18.79 10.08 -4.02
N PHE A 29 18.44 10.03 -5.30
CA PHE A 29 19.24 9.35 -6.32
C PHE A 29 20.59 10.05 -6.54
N ASN A 30 20.62 11.40 -6.49
CA ASN A 30 21.88 12.15 -6.61
C ASN A 30 22.81 11.96 -5.41
N ILE A 31 22.27 11.84 -4.19
CA ILE A 31 23.08 11.70 -2.97
C ILE A 31 23.58 10.27 -2.80
N PHE A 32 22.70 9.28 -2.96
CA PHE A 32 22.98 7.89 -2.57
C PHE A 32 23.25 6.96 -3.75
N GLY A 33 22.86 7.35 -4.97
CA GLY A 33 22.93 6.51 -6.16
C GLY A 33 21.80 5.49 -6.28
N ASP A 34 21.52 5.08 -7.51
CA ASP A 34 20.40 4.21 -7.88
C ASP A 34 20.39 2.88 -7.12
N ALA A 35 21.56 2.24 -7.03
CA ALA A 35 21.71 0.94 -6.39
C ALA A 35 21.37 1.00 -4.89
N ALA A 36 21.81 2.05 -4.19
CA ALA A 36 21.53 2.21 -2.77
C ALA A 36 20.04 2.45 -2.51
N ILE A 37 19.41 3.31 -3.30
CA ILE A 37 17.97 3.59 -3.17
C ILE A 37 17.15 2.34 -3.48
N MET A 38 17.48 1.60 -4.53
CA MET A 38 16.81 0.34 -4.85
C MET A 38 16.99 -0.72 -3.76
N ASN A 39 18.18 -0.83 -3.17
CA ASN A 39 18.43 -1.75 -2.06
C ASN A 39 17.69 -1.33 -0.78
N SER A 40 17.58 -0.03 -0.50
CA SER A 40 16.78 0.46 0.63
C SER A 40 15.30 0.10 0.47
N LEU A 41 14.76 0.17 -0.74
CA LEU A 41 13.38 -0.22 -1.00
C LEU A 41 13.17 -1.72 -0.74
N LYS A 42 14.08 -2.57 -1.21
CA LYS A 42 14.06 -4.02 -0.92
C LYS A 42 14.12 -4.27 0.59
N ALA A 43 14.96 -3.52 1.31
CA ALA A 43 15.07 -3.61 2.77
C ALA A 43 13.76 -3.21 3.46
N VAL A 44 13.05 -2.17 2.98
CA VAL A 44 11.72 -1.81 3.50
C VAL A 44 10.71 -2.92 3.28
N PHE A 45 10.67 -3.56 2.11
CA PHE A 45 9.80 -4.73 1.87
C PHE A 45 10.11 -5.89 2.82
N LEU A 46 11.40 -6.20 3.02
CA LEU A 46 11.82 -7.23 3.97
C LEU A 46 11.38 -6.88 5.40
N LEU A 47 11.57 -5.63 5.81
CA LEU A 47 11.15 -5.14 7.12
C LEU A 47 9.63 -5.26 7.30
N VAL A 48 8.83 -4.84 6.32
CA VAL A 48 7.36 -4.99 6.34
C VAL A 48 6.97 -6.46 6.45
N GLY A 49 7.65 -7.36 5.74
CA GLY A 49 7.43 -8.80 5.84
C GLY A 49 7.72 -9.34 7.25
N ILE A 50 8.88 -9.00 7.81
CA ILE A 50 9.27 -9.40 9.17
C ILE A 50 8.28 -8.86 10.20
N LEU A 51 7.91 -7.58 10.13
CA LEU A 51 6.96 -6.97 11.06
C LEU A 51 5.58 -7.61 10.94
N SER A 52 5.13 -7.94 9.73
CA SER A 52 3.86 -8.64 9.51
C SER A 52 3.87 -10.03 10.12
N LEU A 53 4.99 -10.76 10.03
CA LEU A 53 5.18 -12.07 10.67
C LEU A 53 5.19 -11.99 12.19
N ILE A 54 5.95 -11.05 12.75
CA ILE A 54 5.97 -10.80 14.21
C ILE A 54 4.55 -10.48 14.69
N TYR A 55 3.83 -9.63 13.96
CA TYR A 55 2.46 -9.28 14.28
C TYR A 55 1.51 -10.49 14.19
N ALA A 56 1.65 -11.32 13.15
CA ALA A 56 0.89 -12.56 13.01
C ALA A 56 1.09 -13.52 14.19
N VAL A 57 2.35 -13.72 14.59
CA VAL A 57 2.71 -14.57 15.73
C VAL A 57 2.15 -14.01 17.04
N ARG A 58 2.24 -12.69 17.26
CA ARG A 58 1.64 -12.03 18.43
C ARG A 58 0.12 -12.15 18.50
N LEU A 59 -0.54 -12.23 17.35
CA LEU A 59 -1.99 -12.44 17.25
C LEU A 59 -2.39 -13.92 17.35
N HIS A 60 -1.43 -14.84 17.48
CA HIS A 60 -1.66 -16.28 17.51
C HIS A 60 -2.51 -16.76 16.33
N VAL A 61 -2.28 -16.21 15.13
CA VAL A 61 -2.99 -16.68 13.93
C VAL A 61 -2.46 -18.05 13.50
N ASN A 62 -3.34 -18.89 12.95
CA ASN A 62 -2.98 -20.25 12.53
C ASN A 62 -1.92 -20.25 11.41
N ILE A 63 -1.15 -21.34 11.31
CA ILE A 63 -0.04 -21.46 10.35
C ILE A 63 -0.45 -21.20 8.89
N TYR A 64 -1.63 -21.63 8.46
CA TYR A 64 -2.11 -21.38 7.09
C TYR A 64 -2.30 -19.88 6.80
N LYS A 65 -2.69 -19.08 7.81
CA LYS A 65 -2.77 -17.62 7.70
C LYS A 65 -1.39 -16.98 7.67
N ILE A 66 -0.43 -17.51 8.41
CA ILE A 66 0.97 -17.08 8.34
C ILE A 66 1.52 -17.34 6.94
N CYS A 67 1.35 -18.55 6.40
CA CYS A 67 1.74 -18.88 5.03
C CYS A 67 1.06 -17.97 3.99
N ALA A 68 -0.23 -17.68 4.17
CA ALA A 68 -0.95 -16.75 3.31
C ALA A 68 -0.41 -15.31 3.43
N ALA A 69 -0.06 -14.84 4.63
CA ALA A 69 0.56 -13.54 4.83
C ALA A 69 1.93 -13.45 4.13
N ILE A 70 2.76 -14.49 4.24
CA ILE A 70 4.02 -14.61 3.48
C ILE A 70 3.75 -14.53 1.99
N GLY A 71 2.75 -15.27 1.49
CA GLY A 71 2.36 -15.26 0.09
C GLY A 71 1.94 -13.87 -0.39
N VAL A 72 1.11 -13.15 0.37
CA VAL A 72 0.67 -11.79 0.03
C VAL A 72 1.84 -10.80 0.02
N VAL A 73 2.72 -10.83 1.02
CA VAL A 73 3.90 -9.95 1.06
C VAL A 73 4.86 -10.26 -0.10
N THR A 74 5.08 -11.53 -0.39
CA THR A 74 5.94 -11.98 -1.49
C THR A 74 5.36 -11.54 -2.84
N LEU A 75 4.05 -11.71 -3.04
CA LEU A 75 3.36 -11.24 -4.23
C LEU A 75 3.47 -9.72 -4.38
N GLY A 76 3.30 -8.97 -3.28
CA GLY A 76 3.50 -7.52 -3.28
C GLY A 76 4.93 -7.11 -3.62
N TYR A 77 5.94 -7.82 -3.11
CA TYR A 77 7.34 -7.59 -3.46
C TYR A 77 7.60 -7.80 -4.96
N PHE A 78 7.17 -8.94 -5.52
CA PHE A 78 7.35 -9.21 -6.94
C PHE A 78 6.57 -8.22 -7.82
N PHE A 79 5.34 -7.90 -7.43
CA PHE A 79 4.54 -6.90 -8.13
C PHE A 79 5.22 -5.52 -8.13
N ALA A 80 5.84 -5.12 -7.02
CA ALA A 80 6.62 -3.89 -6.95
C ALA A 80 7.88 -3.96 -7.82
N MET A 81 8.64 -5.06 -7.79
CA MET A 81 9.84 -5.20 -8.62
C MET A 81 9.52 -5.26 -10.12
N TRP A 82 8.31 -5.66 -10.49
CA TRP A 82 7.83 -5.67 -11.87
C TRP A 82 7.47 -4.27 -12.41
N GLN A 83 7.14 -3.31 -11.55
CA GLN A 83 6.84 -1.94 -11.99
C GLN A 83 8.09 -1.31 -12.63
N PRO A 84 8.00 -0.51 -13.70
CA PRO A 84 9.16 0.15 -14.30
C PRO A 84 9.72 1.27 -13.40
N TYR A 85 8.87 2.14 -12.84
CA TYR A 85 9.35 3.37 -12.18
C TYR A 85 9.47 3.22 -10.67
N PHE A 86 10.49 3.84 -10.08
CA PHE A 86 10.71 3.83 -8.63
C PHE A 86 9.48 4.32 -7.83
N SER A 87 8.81 5.36 -8.31
CA SER A 87 7.58 5.88 -7.71
C SER A 87 6.48 4.82 -7.62
N GLU A 88 6.23 4.09 -8.70
CA GLU A 88 5.24 3.00 -8.72
C GLU A 88 5.62 1.88 -7.75
N LYS A 89 6.91 1.56 -7.61
CA LYS A 89 7.36 0.58 -6.61
C LYS A 89 7.03 1.04 -5.19
N THR A 90 7.22 2.33 -4.89
CA THR A 90 6.86 2.90 -3.60
C THR A 90 5.34 2.95 -3.39
N HIS A 91 4.56 3.12 -4.47
CA HIS A 91 3.10 3.07 -4.41
C HIS A 91 2.58 1.73 -3.93
N VAL A 92 3.27 0.63 -4.25
CA VAL A 92 2.89 -0.70 -3.75
C VAL A 92 2.87 -0.74 -2.22
N LEU A 93 3.84 -0.11 -1.57
CA LEU A 93 3.88 -0.01 -0.11
C LEU A 93 2.85 0.98 0.43
N THR A 94 2.75 2.19 -0.14
CA THR A 94 1.89 3.24 0.41
C THR A 94 0.41 2.93 0.26
N TYR A 95 0.00 2.46 -0.92
CA TYR A 95 -1.38 2.02 -1.17
C TYR A 95 -1.68 0.67 -0.54
N GLY A 96 -0.70 -0.23 -0.45
CA GLY A 96 -0.84 -1.46 0.36
C GLY A 96 -1.15 -1.14 1.82
N PHE A 97 -0.45 -0.20 2.42
CA PHE A 97 -0.74 0.22 3.79
C PHE A 97 -2.11 0.92 3.90
N LEU A 98 -2.48 1.77 2.92
CA LEU A 98 -3.81 2.38 2.86
C LEU A 98 -4.92 1.33 2.82
N GLY A 99 -4.75 0.27 2.02
CA GLY A 99 -5.71 -0.81 1.90
C GLY A 99 -5.85 -1.62 3.19
N TYR A 100 -4.74 -1.87 3.89
CA TYR A 100 -4.74 -2.48 5.21
C TYR A 100 -5.50 -1.63 6.24
N LEU A 101 -5.17 -0.34 6.36
CA LEU A 101 -5.81 0.59 7.30
C LEU A 101 -7.32 0.73 7.05
N THR A 102 -7.70 0.90 5.78
CA THR A 102 -9.10 1.04 5.36
C THR A 102 -9.89 -0.22 5.70
N SER A 103 -9.29 -1.39 5.48
CA SER A 103 -9.91 -2.68 5.83
C SER A 103 -10.05 -2.85 7.34
N ASN A 104 -9.05 -2.42 8.11
CA ASN A 104 -9.10 -2.43 9.57
C ASN A 104 -10.26 -1.56 10.10
N ASP A 105 -10.48 -0.37 9.53
CA ASP A 105 -11.55 0.54 9.95
C ASP A 105 -12.94 0.11 9.49
N LEU A 106 -13.07 -0.36 8.23
CA LEU A 106 -14.36 -0.65 7.59
C LEU A 106 -14.81 -2.10 7.69
N ILE A 107 -13.92 -3.04 7.97
CA ILE A 107 -14.28 -4.46 8.14
C ILE A 107 -14.10 -4.84 9.61
N GLY A 108 -12.93 -4.49 10.18
CA GLY A 108 -12.56 -4.82 11.55
C GLY A 108 -12.64 -6.32 11.85
N GLU A 109 -12.88 -6.65 13.11
CA GLU A 109 -12.91 -8.06 13.56
C GLU A 109 -14.25 -8.78 13.34
N ARG A 110 -15.27 -8.13 12.76
CA ARG A 110 -16.60 -8.73 12.52
C ARG A 110 -16.65 -9.44 11.17
N ARG A 111 -17.56 -10.40 10.99
CA ARG A 111 -17.70 -11.10 9.69
C ARG A 111 -17.83 -10.05 8.56
N PRO A 112 -16.99 -10.13 7.52
CA PRO A 112 -17.00 -9.15 6.45
C PRO A 112 -18.37 -9.19 5.75
N ARG A 113 -18.98 -8.02 5.60
CA ARG A 113 -20.16 -7.85 4.73
C ARG A 113 -19.66 -7.37 3.37
N LEU A 114 -20.30 -7.83 2.29
CA LEU A 114 -19.95 -7.41 0.93
C LEU A 114 -19.92 -5.87 0.80
N LYS A 115 -20.88 -5.19 1.44
CA LYS A 115 -20.91 -3.72 1.52
C LYS A 115 -19.62 -3.11 2.09
N ASN A 116 -19.03 -3.71 3.11
CA ASN A 116 -17.81 -3.19 3.75
C ASN A 116 -16.59 -3.40 2.86
N LEU A 117 -16.52 -4.55 2.19
CA LEU A 117 -15.48 -4.84 1.21
C LEU A 117 -15.56 -3.85 0.03
N ALA A 118 -16.75 -3.63 -0.51
CA ALA A 118 -16.99 -2.68 -1.58
C ALA A 118 -16.61 -1.25 -1.17
N LEU A 119 -16.95 -0.82 0.05
CA LEU A 119 -16.54 0.49 0.57
C LEU A 119 -15.03 0.62 0.75
N ALA A 120 -14.34 -0.43 1.17
CA ALA A 120 -12.88 -0.41 1.31
C ALA A 120 -12.19 -0.28 -0.07
N VAL A 121 -12.61 -1.09 -1.05
CA VAL A 121 -12.10 -0.99 -2.43
C VAL A 121 -12.43 0.36 -3.05
N TRP A 122 -13.66 0.85 -2.85
CA TRP A 122 -14.07 2.16 -3.34
C TRP A 122 -13.22 3.30 -2.75
N TYR A 123 -12.92 3.27 -1.46
CA TYR A 123 -12.08 4.29 -0.84
C TYR A 123 -10.64 4.27 -1.35
N ILE A 124 -10.06 3.08 -1.54
CA ILE A 124 -8.73 2.93 -2.18
C ILE A 124 -8.75 3.53 -3.59
N ALA A 125 -9.77 3.20 -4.39
CA ALA A 125 -9.95 3.72 -5.74
C ALA A 125 -10.15 5.25 -5.74
N LEU A 126 -10.89 5.80 -4.78
CA LEU A 126 -11.08 7.24 -4.62
C LEU A 126 -9.74 7.94 -4.39
N ILE A 127 -8.94 7.48 -3.42
CA ILE A 127 -7.63 8.09 -3.14
C ILE A 127 -6.69 7.94 -4.36
N SER A 128 -6.71 6.79 -5.03
CA SER A 128 -5.96 6.57 -6.26
C SER A 128 -6.34 7.56 -7.37
N ALA A 129 -7.65 7.79 -7.56
CA ALA A 129 -8.16 8.75 -8.54
C ALA A 129 -7.81 10.20 -8.16
N MET A 130 -7.82 10.53 -6.86
CA MET A 130 -7.42 11.85 -6.38
C MET A 130 -5.93 12.12 -6.58
N ASP A 131 -5.08 11.14 -6.30
CA ASP A 131 -3.62 11.23 -6.52
C ASP A 131 -3.32 11.43 -8.00
N GLU A 132 -3.85 10.58 -8.86
CA GLU A 132 -3.72 10.66 -10.33
C GLU A 132 -4.32 11.97 -10.88
N GLY A 133 -5.50 12.38 -10.39
CA GLY A 133 -6.13 13.64 -10.76
C GLY A 133 -5.30 14.86 -10.35
N PHE A 134 -4.69 14.83 -9.17
CA PHE A 134 -3.79 15.88 -8.70
C PHE A 134 -2.48 15.90 -9.50
N GLN A 135 -1.94 14.74 -9.85
CA GLN A 135 -0.74 14.62 -10.69
C GLN A 135 -0.96 15.20 -12.08
N ARG A 136 -2.16 15.09 -12.66
CA ARG A 136 -2.50 15.75 -13.95
C ARG A 136 -2.45 17.27 -13.91
N LEU A 137 -2.54 17.88 -12.72
CA LEU A 137 -2.41 19.33 -12.56
C LEU A 137 -0.94 19.77 -12.51
N LEU A 138 0.00 18.84 -12.34
CA LEU A 138 1.42 19.15 -12.27
C LEU A 138 2.01 19.24 -13.68
N PRO A 139 2.67 20.36 -14.05
CA PRO A 139 3.12 20.61 -15.43
C PRO A 139 4.18 19.63 -15.94
N TYR A 140 4.81 18.88 -15.04
CA TYR A 140 5.88 17.92 -15.33
C TYR A 140 5.44 16.46 -15.23
N ARG A 141 4.13 16.18 -15.08
CA ARG A 141 3.61 14.82 -15.01
C ARG A 141 2.32 14.69 -15.81
N VAL A 142 2.29 13.68 -16.67
CA VAL A 142 1.05 13.25 -17.32
C VAL A 142 0.47 12.15 -16.46
N GLY A 143 -0.80 12.27 -16.14
CA GLY A 143 -1.50 11.22 -15.45
C GLY A 143 -1.58 9.94 -16.30
N ASP A 144 -1.36 8.78 -15.68
CA ASP A 144 -1.34 7.47 -16.34
C ASP A 144 -2.40 6.54 -15.72
N LEU A 145 -3.27 5.98 -16.54
CA LEU A 145 -4.24 4.98 -16.09
C LEU A 145 -3.54 3.75 -15.48
N ARG A 146 -2.32 3.44 -15.91
CA ARG A 146 -1.49 2.39 -15.29
C ARG A 146 -1.23 2.69 -13.82
N ASP A 147 -0.90 3.93 -13.47
CA ASP A 147 -0.62 4.32 -12.08
C ASP A 147 -1.86 4.10 -11.20
N PHE A 148 -3.04 4.50 -11.70
CA PHE A 148 -4.31 4.25 -11.02
C PHE A 148 -4.54 2.75 -10.75
N ILE A 149 -4.31 1.90 -11.76
CA ILE A 149 -4.49 0.44 -11.63
C ILE A 149 -3.48 -0.13 -10.63
N THR A 150 -2.21 0.25 -10.73
CA THR A 150 -1.15 -0.19 -9.82
C THR A 150 -1.49 0.18 -8.38
N ASN A 151 -1.96 1.40 -8.13
CA ASN A 151 -2.39 1.86 -6.81
C ASN A 151 -3.56 1.02 -6.25
N VAL A 152 -4.57 0.73 -7.09
CA VAL A 152 -5.72 -0.09 -6.67
C VAL A 152 -5.30 -1.53 -6.36
N ILE A 153 -4.51 -2.17 -7.21
CA ILE A 153 -3.98 -3.53 -6.97
C ILE A 153 -3.18 -3.57 -5.67
N SER A 154 -2.36 -2.55 -5.45
CA SER A 154 -1.56 -2.41 -4.22
C SER A 154 -2.45 -2.35 -2.98
N GLY A 155 -3.51 -1.55 -3.00
CA GLY A 155 -4.48 -1.51 -1.92
C GLY A 155 -5.23 -2.84 -1.71
N ILE A 156 -5.54 -3.58 -2.78
CA ILE A 156 -6.14 -4.91 -2.69
C ILE A 156 -5.17 -5.91 -2.02
N LEU A 157 -3.87 -5.83 -2.30
CA LEU A 157 -2.87 -6.65 -1.60
C LEU A 157 -2.84 -6.32 -0.11
N GLY A 158 -2.92 -5.04 0.25
CA GLY A 158 -3.06 -4.58 1.64
C GLY A 158 -4.30 -5.12 2.36
N LEU A 159 -5.43 -5.12 1.66
CA LEU A 159 -6.68 -5.72 2.11
C LEU A 159 -6.55 -7.24 2.27
N GLY A 160 -5.84 -7.92 1.37
CA GLY A 160 -5.48 -9.33 1.50
C GLY A 160 -4.66 -9.59 2.76
N LEU A 161 -3.64 -8.77 3.02
CA LEU A 161 -2.82 -8.85 4.22
C LEU A 161 -3.64 -8.62 5.50
N PHE A 162 -4.64 -7.74 5.47
CA PHE A 162 -5.57 -7.57 6.58
C PHE A 162 -6.32 -8.87 6.91
N PHE A 163 -6.81 -9.60 5.90
CA PHE A 163 -7.53 -10.86 6.13
C PHE A 163 -6.64 -11.97 6.68
N THR A 164 -5.37 -12.03 6.28
CA THR A 164 -4.42 -13.02 6.80
C THR A 164 -3.99 -12.69 8.23
N LEU A 165 -3.82 -11.41 8.56
CA LEU A 165 -3.41 -10.94 9.89
C LEU A 165 -4.57 -10.74 10.86
N ARG A 166 -5.80 -11.10 10.50
CA ARG A 166 -6.93 -10.98 11.40
C ARG A 166 -7.02 -12.18 12.34
N ARG A 167 -7.24 -11.90 13.64
CA ARG A 167 -7.38 -12.90 14.71
C ARG A 167 -8.45 -13.96 14.38
N ASN A 168 -8.15 -15.20 14.70
CA ASN A 168 -9.14 -16.29 14.64
C ASN A 168 -10.17 -16.08 15.75
N ARG A 169 -11.45 -16.13 15.39
CA ARG A 169 -12.54 -16.27 16.35
C ARG A 169 -12.99 -17.71 16.34
#